data_AF-K9UA34-F1
#
_entry.id   AF-K9UA34-F1
#
_cell.length_a   1.000
_cell.length_b   1.000
_cell.length_c   1.000
_cell.angle_alpha   90.00
_cell.angle_beta   90.00
_cell.angle_gamma   90.00
#
_symmetry.space_group_name_H-M   'P 1'
#
loop_
_entity.id
_entity.type
_entity.pdbx_description
1 polymer ?
#
loop_
_entity_poly.entity_id
_entity_poly.type
_entity_poly.pdbx_seq_one_letter_code
_entity_poly.pdbx_strand_id
1 'polypeptide(L)'
;MPLDWAVVSQRYGNGADVPTVAGNKILHITGVDDQKIHIKSPLWVASLSRANLEKGVQLIEEGIIDRQPGQFVEDYKIYVADERATSAAHILKDLGFLTEDRGYYPTC
;
A
#
# COMPACT_ATOMS: atom_id res chain seq x y z
N MET A 1 -12.14 0.90 9.58
CA MET A 1 -11.41 0.49 10.81
C MET A 1 -9.94 0.90 10.67
N PRO A 2 -9.21 1.26 11.75
CA PRO A 2 -7.77 1.49 11.63
C PRO A 2 -7.07 0.21 11.17
N LEU A 3 -5.99 0.36 10.41
CA LEU A 3 -5.14 -0.74 9.96
C LEU A 3 -4.66 -1.55 11.19
N ASP A 4 -4.94 -2.86 11.22
CA ASP A 4 -4.46 -3.70 12.32
C ASP A 4 -2.95 -3.93 12.19
N TRP A 5 -2.18 -3.15 12.94
CA TRP A 5 -0.72 -3.22 12.90
C TRP A 5 -0.17 -4.55 13.39
N ALA A 6 -0.90 -5.28 14.25
CA ALA A 6 -0.48 -6.60 14.68
C ALA A 6 -0.50 -7.59 13.51
N VAL A 7 -1.53 -7.51 12.66
CA VAL A 7 -1.62 -8.32 11.42
C VAL A 7 -0.52 -7.94 10.45
N VAL A 8 -0.26 -6.64 10.27
CA VAL A 8 0.81 -6.13 9.38
C VAL A 8 2.18 -6.62 9.86
N SER A 9 2.47 -6.47 11.16
CA SER A 9 3.72 -6.93 11.76
C SER A 9 3.86 -8.45 11.70
N GLN A 10 2.79 -9.21 11.94
CA GLN A 10 2.82 -10.67 11.83
C GLN A 10 3.06 -11.14 10.39
N ARG A 11 2.46 -10.47 9.41
CA ARG A 11 2.54 -10.85 7.99
C ARG A 11 3.87 -10.45 7.35
N TYR A 12 4.45 -9.34 7.76
CA TYR A 12 5.61 -8.76 7.09
C TYR A 12 6.86 -8.58 7.98
N GLY A 13 6.76 -8.86 9.28
CA GLY A 13 7.84 -8.62 10.26
C GLY A 13 9.10 -9.46 10.00
N ASN A 14 8.95 -10.66 9.44
CA ASN A 14 10.08 -11.52 9.05
C ASN A 14 10.57 -11.27 7.61
N GLY A 15 10.07 -10.21 6.97
CA GLY A 15 10.24 -9.95 5.55
C GLY A 15 9.21 -10.68 4.70
N ALA A 16 8.80 -10.06 3.60
CA ALA A 16 7.75 -10.58 2.73
C ALA A 16 7.86 -10.05 1.31
N ASP A 17 7.35 -10.83 0.36
CA ASP A 17 7.31 -10.50 -1.05
C ASP A 17 5.89 -10.12 -1.43
N VAL A 18 5.68 -8.82 -1.72
CA VAL A 18 4.35 -8.30 -2.07
C VAL A 18 4.27 -8.08 -3.58
N PRO A 19 3.30 -8.70 -4.29
CA PRO A 19 3.10 -8.41 -5.69
C PRO A 19 2.64 -6.96 -5.87
N THR A 20 3.24 -6.28 -6.82
CA THR A 20 2.83 -4.91 -7.17
C THR A 20 1.40 -4.88 -7.71
N VAL A 21 0.77 -3.71 -7.66
CA VAL A 21 -0.58 -3.48 -8.17
C VAL A 21 -0.72 -3.96 -9.61
N ALA A 22 0.26 -3.62 -10.47
CA ALA A 22 0.33 -4.01 -11.88
C ALA A 22 0.77 -5.48 -12.12
N GLY A 23 0.99 -6.27 -11.06
CA GLY A 23 1.25 -7.72 -11.13
C GLY A 23 2.65 -8.15 -11.64
N ASN A 24 3.35 -7.30 -12.38
CA ASN A 24 4.58 -7.69 -13.08
C ASN A 24 5.87 -7.57 -12.24
N LYS A 25 5.80 -6.99 -11.05
CA LYS A 25 6.96 -6.77 -10.16
C LYS A 25 6.63 -7.19 -8.74
N ILE A 26 7.67 -7.50 -7.96
CA ILE A 26 7.60 -7.84 -6.55
C ILE A 26 8.27 -6.72 -5.74
N LEU A 27 7.62 -6.29 -4.67
CA LEU A 27 8.16 -5.38 -3.67
C LEU A 27 8.62 -6.22 -2.47
N HIS A 28 9.90 -6.12 -2.12
CA HIS A 28 10.45 -6.83 -0.97
C HIS A 28 10.31 -5.97 0.28
N ILE A 29 9.61 -6.49 1.28
CA ILE A 29 9.57 -5.94 2.63
C ILE A 29 10.71 -6.57 3.41
N THR A 30 11.56 -5.75 4.01
CA THR A 30 12.71 -6.22 4.81
C THR A 30 12.39 -6.34 6.28
N GLY A 31 11.32 -5.67 6.75
CA GLY A 31 10.89 -5.73 8.14
C GLY A 31 9.83 -4.68 8.44
N VAL A 32 9.20 -4.82 9.61
CA VAL A 32 8.20 -3.89 10.13
C VAL A 32 8.58 -3.51 11.55
N ASP A 33 8.63 -2.20 11.81
CA ASP A 33 8.74 -1.63 13.15
C ASP A 33 7.35 -1.24 13.67
N ASP A 34 7.26 -0.81 14.92
CA ASP A 34 6.01 -0.28 15.51
C ASP A 34 5.48 0.98 14.81
N GLN A 35 6.35 1.68 14.06
CA GLN A 35 6.05 2.97 13.43
C GLN A 35 6.08 2.95 11.90
N LYS A 36 6.70 1.95 11.25
CA LYS A 36 6.90 1.96 9.80
C LYS A 36 7.21 0.58 9.23
N ILE A 37 6.91 0.40 7.95
CA ILE A 37 7.30 -0.77 7.14
C ILE A 37 8.55 -0.40 6.35
N HIS A 38 9.56 -1.26 6.36
CA HIS A 38 10.78 -1.09 5.58
C HIS A 38 10.71 -1.89 4.29
N ILE A 39 10.92 -1.22 3.17
CA ILE A 39 10.89 -1.83 1.84
C ILE A 39 12.23 -1.64 1.15
N LYS A 40 12.62 -2.67 0.40
CA LYS A 40 13.85 -2.70 -0.37
C LYS A 40 13.55 -3.13 -1.80
N SER A 41 14.21 -2.46 -2.72
CA SER A 41 14.33 -2.83 -4.12
C SER A 41 15.82 -3.00 -4.44
N PRO A 42 16.20 -3.69 -5.53
CA PRO A 42 17.61 -3.83 -5.90
C PRO A 42 18.36 -2.51 -6.03
N LEU A 43 17.67 -1.40 -6.34
CA LEU A 43 18.27 -0.09 -6.60
C LEU A 43 18.03 0.95 -5.48
N TRP A 44 17.16 0.68 -4.51
CA TRP A 44 16.78 1.68 -3.50
C TRP A 44 16.16 1.04 -2.25
N VAL A 45 16.20 1.76 -1.14
CA VAL A 45 15.53 1.42 0.13
C VAL A 45 14.55 2.55 0.45
N ALA A 46 13.39 2.21 0.99
CA ALA A 46 12.44 3.19 1.48
C ALA A 46 11.69 2.66 2.71
N SER A 47 10.95 3.54 3.37
CA SER A 47 10.05 3.19 4.45
C SER A 47 8.66 3.73 4.17
N LEU A 48 7.65 3.12 4.77
CA LEU A 48 6.26 3.58 4.76
C LEU A 48 5.81 3.79 6.20
N SER A 49 5.45 5.02 6.53
CA SER A 49 5.02 5.37 7.88
C SER A 49 3.65 4.76 8.22
N ARG A 50 3.52 4.19 9.42
CA ARG A 50 2.28 3.63 9.96
C ARG A 50 1.14 4.65 9.93
N ALA A 51 1.40 5.86 10.42
CA ALA A 51 0.40 6.93 10.47
C ALA A 51 -0.15 7.27 9.09
N ASN A 52 0.70 7.21 8.05
CA ASN A 52 0.29 7.49 6.68
C ASN A 52 -0.57 6.34 6.12
N LEU A 53 -0.20 5.08 6.38
CA LEU A 53 -0.99 3.92 5.99
C LEU A 53 -2.35 3.88 6.69
N GLU A 54 -2.40 4.12 7.99
CA GLU A 54 -3.63 4.23 8.76
C GLU A 54 -4.55 5.34 8.23
N LYS A 55 -3.98 6.50 7.92
CA LYS A 55 -4.72 7.61 7.30
C LYS A 55 -5.24 7.25 5.91
N GLY A 56 -4.44 6.56 5.09
CA GLY A 56 -4.87 6.06 3.78
C GLY A 56 -6.07 5.12 3.87
N VAL A 57 -6.03 4.16 4.79
CA VAL A 57 -7.17 3.24 5.06
C VAL A 57 -8.38 4.01 5.56
N GLN A 58 -8.19 4.97 6.46
CA GLN A 58 -9.28 5.80 6.97
C GLN A 58 -9.99 6.54 5.83
N LEU A 59 -9.25 7.15 4.91
CA LEU A 59 -9.83 7.89 3.79
C LEU A 59 -10.54 6.99 2.76
N ILE A 60 -10.06 5.76 2.57
CA ILE A 60 -10.77 4.74 1.78
C ILE A 60 -12.11 4.39 2.43
N GLU A 61 -12.12 4.21 3.76
CA GLU A 61 -13.31 3.84 4.52
C GLU A 61 -14.33 4.98 4.59
N GLU A 62 -13.85 6.23 4.66
CA GLU A 62 -14.67 7.45 4.58
C GLU A 62 -15.24 7.68 3.16
N GLY A 63 -14.76 6.93 2.16
CA GLY A 63 -15.18 7.06 0.76
C GLY A 63 -14.62 8.31 0.07
N ILE A 64 -13.58 8.93 0.64
CA ILE A 64 -12.88 10.09 0.05
C ILE A 64 -11.94 9.62 -1.06
N ILE A 65 -11.27 8.48 -0.84
CA ILE A 65 -10.36 7.87 -1.81
C ILE A 65 -10.99 6.59 -2.37
N ASP A 66 -10.90 6.42 -3.69
CA ASP A 66 -11.38 5.21 -4.34
C ASP A 66 -10.50 3.99 -4.00
N ARG A 67 -11.11 2.80 -3.95
CA ARG A 67 -10.41 1.52 -3.77
C ARG A 67 -9.65 1.09 -5.04
N GLN A 68 -9.86 1.78 -6.15
CA GLN A 68 -9.12 1.58 -7.39
C GLN A 68 -7.64 1.99 -7.23
N PRO A 69 -6.68 1.07 -7.44
CA PRO A 69 -5.27 1.35 -7.21
C PRO A 69 -4.67 2.50 -8.03
N GLY A 70 -5.18 2.74 -9.25
CA GLY A 70 -4.72 3.84 -10.10
C GLY A 70 -5.07 5.20 -9.50
N GLN A 71 -6.34 5.38 -9.12
CA GLN A 71 -6.84 6.62 -8.52
C GLN A 71 -6.32 6.81 -7.09
N PHE A 72 -6.20 5.71 -6.32
CA PHE A 72 -5.70 5.73 -4.96
C PHE A 72 -4.32 6.41 -4.86
N VAL A 73 -3.40 6.14 -5.78
CA VAL A 73 -2.05 6.71 -5.74
C VAL A 73 -2.08 8.23 -5.88
N GLU A 74 -2.96 8.76 -6.73
CA GLU A 74 -3.11 10.21 -6.92
C GLU A 74 -3.72 10.87 -5.69
N ASP A 75 -4.84 10.32 -5.21
CA ASP A 75 -5.55 10.87 -4.07
C ASP A 75 -4.70 10.77 -2.78
N TYR A 76 -3.98 9.67 -2.59
CA TYR A 76 -3.09 9.49 -1.43
C TYR A 76 -1.98 10.54 -1.38
N LYS A 77 -1.43 10.94 -2.54
CA LYS A 77 -0.44 12.03 -2.60
C LYS A 77 -1.03 13.37 -2.18
N ILE A 78 -2.31 13.60 -2.48
CA ILE A 78 -3.03 14.84 -2.18
C ILE A 78 -3.43 14.90 -0.70
N TYR A 79 -4.04 13.83 -0.18
CA TYR A 79 -4.68 13.84 1.15
C TYR A 79 -3.78 13.31 2.27
N VAL A 80 -2.78 12.48 1.96
CA VAL A 80 -1.91 11.83 2.95
C VAL A 80 -0.47 12.32 2.83
N ALA A 81 0.28 11.83 1.85
CA ALA A 81 1.68 12.13 1.62
C ALA A 81 2.17 11.55 0.29
N ASP A 82 3.17 12.20 -0.33
CA ASP A 82 3.90 11.63 -1.49
C ASP A 82 4.99 10.62 -1.08
N GLU A 83 4.94 10.12 0.16
CA GLU A 83 5.87 9.09 0.65
C GLU A 83 5.53 7.74 -0.02
N ARG A 84 6.14 7.48 -1.18
CA ARG A 84 6.04 6.20 -1.93
C ARG A 84 4.59 5.70 -2.05
N ALA A 85 3.67 6.57 -2.45
CA ALA A 85 2.23 6.27 -2.57
C ALA A 85 1.92 4.99 -3.37
N THR A 86 2.68 4.72 -4.42
CA THR A 86 2.59 3.46 -5.19
C THR A 86 2.93 2.22 -4.35
N SER A 87 3.94 2.30 -3.48
CA SER A 87 4.30 1.20 -2.58
C SER A 87 3.26 0.99 -1.49
N ALA A 88 2.69 2.07 -0.95
CA ALA A 88 1.55 2.00 -0.03
C ALA A 88 0.37 1.26 -0.69
N ALA A 89 0.07 1.58 -1.96
CA ALA A 89 -0.98 0.90 -2.72
C ALA A 89 -0.72 -0.61 -2.87
N HIS A 90 0.53 -1.03 -3.07
CA HIS A 90 0.88 -2.46 -3.16
C HIS A 90 0.56 -3.20 -1.86
N ILE A 91 0.91 -2.62 -0.71
CA ILE A 91 0.63 -3.22 0.60
C ILE A 91 -0.87 -3.25 0.87
N LEU A 92 -1.57 -2.14 0.62
CA LEU A 92 -3.02 -2.08 0.86
C LEU A 92 -3.82 -3.03 -0.04
N LYS A 93 -3.36 -3.27 -1.28
CA LYS A 93 -3.89 -4.32 -2.15
C LYS A 93 -3.67 -5.72 -1.56
N ASP A 94 -2.46 -6.03 -1.11
CA ASP A 94 -2.14 -7.34 -0.53
C ASP A 94 -2.89 -7.62 0.79
N LEU A 95 -3.18 -6.57 1.55
CA LEU A 95 -4.04 -6.62 2.73
C LEU A 95 -5.54 -6.69 2.39
N GLY A 96 -5.92 -6.49 1.13
CA GLY A 96 -7.30 -6.60 0.66
C GLY A 96 -8.15 -5.32 0.78
N PHE A 97 -7.53 -4.17 1.07
CA PHE A 97 -8.23 -2.88 1.11
C PHE A 97 -8.47 -2.28 -0.28
N LEU A 98 -7.58 -2.58 -1.23
CA LEU A 98 -7.71 -2.15 -2.63
C LEU A 98 -8.16 -3.31 -3.51
N THR A 99 -8.95 -2.98 -4.53
CA THR A 99 -9.37 -3.96 -5.55
C THR A 99 -8.18 -4.35 -6.43
N GLU A 100 -8.26 -5.55 -7.02
CA GLU A 100 -7.34 -5.89 -8.11
C GLU A 100 -7.51 -4.87 -9.25
N ASP A 101 -6.39 -4.26 -9.65
CA ASP A 101 -6.34 -3.53 -10.89
C ASP A 101 -6.50 -4.53 -12.04
N ARG A 102 -7.74 -4.71 -12.50
CA ARG A 102 -8.04 -5.55 -13.67
C ARG A 102 -7.61 -4.88 -14.97
N GLY A 103 -7.03 -3.67 -14.92
CA GLY A 103 -6.82 -2.86 -16.09
C GLY A 103 -8.15 -2.33 -16.62
N TYR A 104 -8.13 -1.12 -17.17
CA TYR A 104 -9.26 -0.56 -17.88
C TYR A 104 -9.48 -1.36 -19.18
N TYR A 105 -10.52 -2.21 -19.21
CA TYR A 105 -11.05 -2.74 -20.46
C TYR A 105 -12.10 -1.75 -20.96
N PRO A 106 -11.88 -1.04 -22.08
CA PRO A 106 -12.97 -0.31 -22.71
C PRO A 106 -14.03 -1.34 -23.11
N THR A 107 -15.18 -1.31 -22.44
CA THR A 107 -16.39 -1.96 -22.95
C THR A 107 -16.78 -1.22 -24.22
N CYS A 108 -16.59 -1.88 -25.36
CA CYS A 108 -17.14 -1.47 -26.65
C CYS A 108 -18.67 -1.57 -26.65
#